data_AF-A0A5E5BK36-F1
#
_entry.id   AF-A0A5E5BK36-F1
#
_cell.length_a   1.000
_cell.length_b   1.000
_cell.length_c   1.000
_cell.angle_alpha   90.00
_cell.angle_beta   90.00
_cell.angle_gamma   90.00
#
_symmetry.space_group_name_H-M   'P 1'
#
loop_
_entity.id
_entity.type
_entity.pdbx_description
1 polymer ?
#
loop_
_entity_poly.entity_id
_entity_poly.type
_entity_poly.pdbx_seq_one_letter_code
_entity_poly.pdbx_strand_id
1 'polypeptide(L)' 'MEVLTGPERRRRWTAEQKLSMVRESFEPGKSVSMVARHYGVNPNQLFHWRKLGGFNRSSQHL' A
#
# COMPACT_ATOMS: atom_id res chain seq x y z
N MET A 1 -23.02 8.85 -0.06
CA MET A 1 -21.80 8.26 0.52
C MET A 1 -21.54 6.97 -0.22
N GLU A 2 -20.82 7.04 -1.33
CA GLU A 2 -20.68 5.91 -2.24
C GLU A 2 -19.36 5.20 -1.94
N VAL A 3 -19.49 4.13 -1.15
CA VAL A 3 -18.50 3.10 -0.95
C VAL A 3 -18.25 2.44 -2.30
N LEU A 4 -17.13 2.78 -2.95
CA LEU A 4 -16.69 2.16 -4.20
C LEU A 4 -16.14 0.75 -3.91
N THR A 5 -17.05 -0.18 -3.59
CA THR A 5 -16.82 -1.62 -3.59
C THR A 5 -17.25 -2.20 -4.94
N GLY A 6 -16.41 -2.03 -5.96
CA GLY A 6 -16.53 -2.71 -7.26
C GLY A 6 -15.22 -3.43 -7.56
N PRO A 7 -15.24 -4.52 -8.36
CA PRO A 7 -14.14 -5.48 -8.46
C PRO A 7 -12.84 -4.77 -8.83
N GLU A 8 -11.98 -4.69 -7.84
CA GLU A 8 -10.66 -4.10 -7.85
C GLU A 8 -9.88 -4.61 -9.05
N ARG A 9 -9.91 -3.83 -10.14
CA ARG A 9 -9.01 -3.98 -11.29
C ARG A 9 -7.60 -3.80 -10.73
N ARG A 10 -7.00 -4.90 -10.23
CA ARG A 10 -5.80 -4.96 -9.38
C ARG A 10 -4.90 -3.75 -9.63
N ARG A 11 -5.08 -2.70 -8.81
CA ARG A 11 -4.32 -1.47 -9.00
C ARG A 11 -2.85 -1.84 -8.80
N ARG A 12 -2.07 -1.71 -9.87
CA ARG A 12 -0.68 -2.18 -9.87
C ARG A 12 0.14 -1.11 -9.18
N TRP A 13 0.47 -1.34 -7.92
CA TRP A 13 1.29 -0.42 -7.13
C TRP A 13 2.75 -0.52 -7.54
N THR A 14 3.33 0.59 -7.98
CA THR A 14 4.77 0.67 -8.26
C THR A 14 5.56 0.53 -6.95
N ALA A 15 6.85 0.19 -7.05
CA ALA A 15 7.71 0.10 -5.88
C ALA A 15 7.74 1.42 -5.10
N GLU A 16 7.76 2.55 -5.80
CA GLU A 16 7.73 3.90 -5.22
C GLU A 16 6.42 4.17 -4.48
N GLN A 17 5.27 3.80 -5.06
CA GLN A 17 3.98 3.95 -4.40
C GLN A 17 3.89 3.08 -3.13
N LYS A 18 4.37 1.84 -3.20
CA LYS A 18 4.48 0.96 -2.02
C LYS A 18 5.35 1.58 -0.95
N LEU A 19 6.51 2.11 -1.32
CA LEU A 19 7.44 2.75 -0.39
C LEU A 19 6.82 3.99 0.26
N SER A 20 6.13 4.83 -0.52
CA SER A 20 5.42 6.01 0.01
C SER A 20 4.36 5.62 1.04
N MET A 21 3.53 4.61 0.74
CA MET A 21 2.53 4.10 1.69
C MET A 21 3.16 3.51 2.96
N VAL A 22 4.26 2.76 2.80
CA VAL A 22 4.98 2.19 3.94
C VAL A 22 5.56 3.31 4.81
N ARG A 23 6.21 4.32 4.21
CA ARG A 23 6.72 5.51 4.92
C ARG A 23 5.62 6.24 5.67
N GLU A 24 4.51 6.54 5.00
CA GLU A 24 3.37 7.23 5.63
C GLU A 24 2.79 6.42 6.80
N SER A 25 2.80 5.09 6.72
CA SER A 25 2.35 4.24 7.83
C SER A 25 3.27 4.22 9.05
N PHE A 26 4.49 4.78 8.95
CA PHE A 26 5.42 4.97 10.07
C PHE A 26 5.33 6.38 10.67
N GLU A 27 4.63 7.31 10.03
CA GLU A 27 4.47 8.67 10.57
C GLU A 27 3.69 8.63 11.89
N PRO A 28 4.05 9.46 12.89
CA PRO A 28 3.34 9.53 14.15
C PRO A 28 1.88 9.93 13.94
N GLY A 29 0.96 9.13 14.48
CA GLY A 29 -0.49 9.35 14.33
C GLY A 29 -1.12 8.74 13.07
N LYS A 30 -0.33 8.12 12.19
CA LYS A 30 -0.83 7.34 11.06
C LYS A 30 -0.81 5.85 11.40
N SER A 31 -1.92 5.15 11.11
CA SER A 31 -2.00 3.70 11.25
C SER A 31 -2.03 3.02 9.88
N VAL A 32 -1.55 1.78 9.82
CA VAL A 32 -1.61 0.95 8.61
C VAL A 32 -3.02 0.93 8.03
N SER A 33 -4.05 0.78 8.86
CA SER A 33 -5.45 0.77 8.41
C SER A 33 -5.92 2.12 7.85
N MET A 34 -5.48 3.24 8.41
CA MET A 34 -5.80 4.57 7.90
C MET A 34 -5.17 4.79 6.52
N VAL A 35 -3.87 4.51 6.39
CA VAL A 35 -3.14 4.63 5.12
C VAL A 35 -3.74 3.69 4.08
N ALA A 36 -4.02 2.44 4.47
CA ALA A 36 -4.64 1.45 3.60
C ALA A 36 -5.97 1.93 3.01
N ARG A 37 -6.84 2.49 3.85
CA ARG A 37 -8.14 3.06 3.41
C ARG A 37 -7.96 4.28 2.51
N HIS A 38 -6.97 5.13 2.79
CA HIS A 38 -6.70 6.32 1.98
C HIS A 38 -6.29 5.94 0.55
N TYR A 39 -5.44 4.93 0.39
CA TYR A 39 -4.97 4.47 -0.92
C TYR A 39 -5.86 3.38 -1.54
N GLY A 40 -6.87 2.88 -0.83
CA GLY A 40 -7.68 1.75 -1.29
C GLY A 40 -6.87 0.46 -1.42
N VAL A 41 -5.88 0.25 -0.56
CA VAL A 41 -5.11 -0.99 -0.48
C VAL A 41 -5.57 -1.81 0.72
N ASN A 42 -5.43 -3.14 0.65
CA ASN A 42 -5.72 -4.00 1.78
C ASN A 42 -4.70 -3.75 2.93
N PRO A 43 -5.13 -3.50 4.18
CA PRO A 43 -4.23 -3.26 5.30
C PRO A 43 -3.25 -4.41 5.57
N ASN A 44 -3.65 -5.68 5.31
CA ASN A 44 -2.73 -6.82 5.42
C ASN A 44 -1.60 -6.76 4.38
N GLN A 45 -1.89 -6.24 3.18
CA GLN A 45 -0.90 -6.08 2.12
C GLN A 45 0.12 -4.99 2.48
N LEU A 46 -0.35 -3.86 3.01
CA LEU A 46 0.52 -2.78 3.49
C LEU A 46 1.35 -3.21 4.71
N PHE A 47 0.76 -3.96 5.65
CA PHE A 47 1.48 -4.54 6.78
C PHE A 47 2.59 -5.49 6.33
N HIS A 48 2.32 -6.31 5.32
CA HIS A 48 3.31 -7.20 4.73
C HIS A 48 4.47 -6.42 4.10
N TRP A 49 4.20 -5.35 3.34
CA TRP A 49 5.24 -4.48 2.78
C TRP A 49 6.08 -3.78 3.84
N ARG A 50 5.45 -3.38 4.95
CA ARG A 50 6.13 -2.80 6.11
C ARG A 50 7.13 -3.80 6.73
N LYS A 51 6.73 -5.07 6.88
CA LYS A 51 7.59 -6.13 7.41
C LYS A 51 8.76 -6.46 6.47
N LEU A 52 8.53 -6.43 5.16
CA LEU A 52 9.56 -6.71 4.16
C LEU A 52 10.57 -5.56 3.92
N GLY A 53 10.40 -4.40 4.57
CA GLY A 53 11.40 -3.32 4.54
C GLY A 53 11.54 -2.62 3.18
N GLY A 54 10.47 -2.51 2.40
CA GLY A 54 10.50 -1.87 1.08
C GLY A 54 10.90 -2.87 -0.01
N PHE A 55 9.88 -3.38 -0.70
CA PHE A 55 9.95 -4.35 -1.79
C PHE A 55 11.06 -4.02 -2.82
N ASN A 56 12.21 -4.67 -2.72
CA ASN A 56 13.30 -4.63 -3.70
C ASN A 56 13.98 -6.02 -3.67
N ARG A 57 14.15 -6.81 -4.73
CA ARG A 57 14.42 -6.58 -6.16
C ARG A 57 13.90 -7.77 -6.98
N SER A 58 12.77 -7.65 -7.68
CA SER A 58 12.45 -8.57 -8.79
C SER A 58 11.17 -8.12 -9.50
N SER A 59 11.24 -7.97 -10.83
CA SER A 59 10.15 -7.57 -11.74
C SER A 59 9.91 -6.07 -11.98
N GLN A 60 10.99 -5.30 -12.17
CA GLN A 60 10.96 -4.19 -13.13
C GLN A 60 12.01 -4.47 -14.20
N HIS A 61 11.77 -5.47 -15.05
CA HIS A 61 12.30 -5.45 -16.41
C HIS A 61 11.10 -5.03 -17.26
N LEU A 62 11.06 -3.75 -17.61
CA LEU A 62 10.51 -3.31 -18.88
C LEU A 62 11.71 -3.08 -19.79
#